data_AF-A0AAN1BHJ8-F1
#
_entry.id   AF-A0AAN1BHJ8-F1
#
_cell.length_a   1.000
_cell.length_b   1.000
_cell.length_c   1.000
_cell.angle_alpha   90.00
_cell.angle_beta   90.00
_cell.angle_gamma   90.00
#
_symmetry.space_group_name_H-M   'P 1'
#
loop_
_entity.id
_entity.type
_entity.pdbx_description
1 polymer ?
#
loop_
_entity_poly.entity_id
_entity_poly.type
_entity_poly.pdbx_seq_one_letter_code
_entity_poly.pdbx_strand_id
1 'polypeptide(L)'
;MSYMTTSERQSLLAAELAVAGTRGLFAQGLGRVSAAFGLSYATLMHAPSPEDLLLKPLLIESSLPAAYIRDFDRANMMRGCPFGVRLRESAVPLAWHLDDTVNGQAFPAELRALMLRHAIPAGVAMPTIAVDGRRLVFWFCGERAALGQSEVNELAIVILHALDAYNAVRRNEENAHSALSARELEVVRWTAQGKTSIEIGQILTLSDHTVNAYMTNAIKKLDCVNRTQLVAKAIRLKLIS
;
A
#
# COMPACT_ATOMS: atom_id res chain seq x y z
N MET A 1 -6.50 14.68 33.16
CA MET A 1 -6.17 14.33 31.76
C MET A 1 -7.30 14.86 30.90
N SER A 2 -7.04 15.87 30.06
CA SER A 2 -8.06 16.43 29.17
C SER A 2 -8.45 15.37 28.13
N TYR A 3 -9.74 15.05 28.00
CA TYR A 3 -10.22 14.16 26.94
C TYR A 3 -10.04 14.87 25.60
N MET A 4 -9.12 14.38 24.79
CA MET A 4 -8.90 14.87 23.43
C MET A 4 -10.14 14.54 22.61
N THR A 5 -10.72 15.53 21.93
CA THR A 5 -11.88 15.33 21.06
C THR A 5 -11.48 14.54 19.80
N THR A 6 -12.45 13.87 19.17
CA THR A 6 -12.28 13.19 17.86
C THR A 6 -11.60 14.10 16.82
N SER A 7 -12.01 15.36 16.74
CA SER A 7 -11.45 16.34 15.79
C SER A 7 -9.98 16.66 16.07
N GLU A 8 -9.61 16.83 17.35
CA GLU A 8 -8.23 17.08 17.76
C GLU A 8 -7.34 15.87 17.47
N ARG A 9 -7.82 14.65 17.79
CA ARG A 9 -7.07 13.41 17.54
C ARG A 9 -6.82 13.19 16.05
N GLN A 10 -7.84 13.37 15.22
CA GLN A 10 -7.71 13.30 13.76
C GLN A 10 -6.68 14.31 13.24
N SER A 11 -6.77 15.57 13.67
CA SER A 11 -5.88 16.64 13.24
C SER A 11 -4.42 16.35 13.61
N LEU A 12 -4.18 15.86 14.84
CA LEU A 12 -2.84 15.48 15.30
C LEU A 12 -2.26 14.34 14.46
N LEU A 13 -3.01 13.24 14.32
CA LEU A 13 -2.55 12.07 13.57
C LEU A 13 -2.31 12.40 12.10
N ALA A 14 -3.18 13.21 11.49
CA ALA A 14 -3.01 13.67 10.11
C ALA A 14 -1.73 14.50 9.94
N ALA A 15 -1.44 15.43 10.87
CA ALA A 15 -0.23 16.24 10.84
C ALA A 15 1.04 15.38 10.97
N GLU A 16 1.03 14.40 11.88
CA GLU A 16 2.16 13.48 12.07
C GLU A 16 2.41 12.57 10.86
N LEU A 17 1.35 12.10 10.19
CA LEU A 17 1.46 11.32 8.96
C LEU A 17 1.97 12.19 7.81
N ALA A 18 1.52 13.44 7.69
CA ALA A 18 1.91 14.34 6.61
C ALA A 18 3.42 14.67 6.60
N VAL A 19 4.07 14.66 7.77
CA VAL A 19 5.51 14.90 7.88
C VAL A 19 6.36 13.64 7.69
N ALA A 20 5.74 12.47 7.47
CA ALA A 20 6.46 11.23 7.22
C ALA A 20 7.11 11.25 5.83
N GLY A 21 8.35 11.73 5.75
CA GLY A 21 9.11 11.79 4.50
C GLY A 21 9.80 10.49 4.10
N THR A 22 9.84 9.48 4.99
CA THR A 22 10.52 8.20 4.79
C THR A 22 9.65 7.03 5.24
N ARG A 23 9.96 5.83 4.73
CA ARG A 23 9.30 4.58 5.10
C ARG A 23 9.32 4.30 6.60
N GLY A 24 10.45 4.57 7.27
CA GLY A 24 10.58 4.40 8.72
C GLY A 24 9.71 5.38 9.53
N LEU A 25 9.64 6.66 9.12
CA LEU A 25 8.78 7.64 9.78
C LEU A 25 7.30 7.33 9.56
N PHE A 26 6.95 6.82 8.37
CA PHE A 26 5.60 6.37 8.06
C PHE A 26 5.18 5.19 8.95
N ALA A 27 6.04 4.19 9.10
CA ALA A 27 5.79 3.05 10.00
C ALA A 27 5.59 3.51 11.46
N GLN A 28 6.37 4.49 11.94
CA GLN A 28 6.16 5.09 13.26
C GLN A 28 4.82 5.81 13.36
N GLY A 29 4.41 6.54 12.32
CA GLY A 29 3.10 7.18 12.23
C GLY A 29 1.96 6.18 12.34
N LEU A 30 2.04 5.06 11.62
CA LEU A 30 1.06 3.97 11.75
C LEU A 30 1.03 3.35 13.16
N GLY A 31 2.19 3.23 13.81
CA GLY A 31 2.28 2.81 15.21
C GLY A 31 1.55 3.77 16.16
N ARG A 32 1.68 5.09 15.94
CA ARG A 32 0.96 6.11 16.73
C ARG A 32 -0.55 6.08 16.47
N VAL A 33 -0.98 5.88 15.23
CA VAL A 33 -2.40 5.65 14.91
C VAL A 33 -2.91 4.43 15.67
N SER A 34 -2.20 3.30 15.60
CA SER A 34 -2.58 2.09 16.34
C SER A 34 -2.77 2.37 17.83
N ALA A 35 -1.79 2.98 18.47
CA ALA A 35 -1.82 3.30 19.90
C ALA A 35 -2.96 4.27 20.25
N ALA A 36 -3.23 5.27 19.41
CA ALA A 36 -4.30 6.24 19.61
C ALA A 36 -5.70 5.60 19.58
N PHE A 37 -5.85 4.47 18.88
CA PHE A 37 -7.06 3.64 18.87
C PHE A 37 -6.93 2.41 19.76
N GLY A 38 -6.01 2.37 20.73
CA GLY A 38 -5.88 1.28 21.70
C GLY A 38 -5.55 -0.09 21.07
N LEU A 39 -4.94 -0.10 19.89
CA LEU A 39 -4.49 -1.30 19.18
C LEU A 39 -2.97 -1.40 19.27
N SER A 40 -2.44 -2.63 19.21
CA SER A 40 -1.03 -2.92 19.47
C SER A 40 -0.19 -2.97 18.19
N TYR A 41 -0.80 -3.37 17.08
CA TYR A 41 -0.11 -3.63 15.83
C TYR A 41 -0.77 -2.88 14.67
N ALA A 42 0.07 -2.36 13.78
CA ALA A 42 -0.33 -1.73 12.53
C ALA A 42 0.38 -2.42 11.37
N THR A 43 -0.35 -2.64 10.29
CA THR A 43 0.14 -3.27 9.07
C THR A 43 -0.42 -2.52 7.86
N LEU A 44 0.44 -2.20 6.91
CA LEU A 44 0.07 -1.88 5.54
C LEU A 44 0.47 -3.06 4.66
N MET A 45 -0.46 -3.58 3.87
CA MET A 45 -0.20 -4.72 3.00
C MET A 45 -0.92 -4.57 1.65
N HIS A 46 -0.47 -5.32 0.66
CA HIS A 46 -1.26 -5.57 -0.54
C HIS A 46 -2.52 -6.36 -0.17
N ALA A 47 -3.66 -6.02 -0.80
CA ALA A 47 -4.83 -6.86 -0.66
C ALA A 47 -4.53 -8.26 -1.22
N PRO A 48 -4.84 -9.34 -0.48
CA PRO A 48 -4.53 -10.70 -0.93
C PRO A 48 -5.29 -11.01 -2.22
N SER A 49 -4.77 -11.88 -3.07
CA SER A 49 -5.48 -12.50 -4.20
C SER A 49 -5.87 -13.95 -3.85
N PRO A 50 -6.70 -14.63 -4.66
CA PRO A 50 -6.99 -16.05 -4.47
C PRO A 50 -5.76 -16.96 -4.59
N GLU A 51 -4.70 -16.49 -5.24
CA GLU A 51 -3.45 -17.24 -5.45
C GLU A 51 -2.48 -17.11 -4.27
N ASP A 52 -2.67 -16.10 -3.42
CA ASP A 52 -1.77 -15.83 -2.30
C ASP A 52 -1.95 -16.84 -1.16
N LEU A 53 -0.85 -17.52 -0.82
CA LEU A 53 -0.82 -18.56 0.20
C LEU A 53 -0.16 -18.11 1.50
N LEU A 54 0.65 -17.06 1.44
CA LEU A 54 1.49 -16.60 2.52
C LEU A 54 1.19 -15.12 2.81
N LEU A 55 1.25 -14.74 4.08
CA LEU A 55 1.09 -13.37 4.53
C LEU A 55 2.35 -12.54 4.24
N LYS A 56 3.55 -13.09 4.50
CA LYS A 56 4.80 -12.32 4.41
C LYS A 56 5.02 -11.60 3.07
N PRO A 57 4.75 -12.19 1.88
CA PRO A 57 4.93 -11.50 0.60
C PRO A 57 4.00 -10.31 0.39
N LEU A 58 2.87 -10.25 1.12
CA LEU A 58 1.88 -9.18 0.99
C LEU A 58 2.23 -7.96 1.84
N LEU A 59 3.09 -8.11 2.86
CA LEU A 59 3.40 -7.05 3.82
C LEU A 59 4.25 -5.95 3.17
N ILE A 60 3.77 -4.71 3.26
CA ILE A 60 4.52 -3.51 2.88
C ILE A 60 5.15 -2.93 4.15
N GLU A 61 4.34 -2.65 5.18
CA GLU A 61 4.80 -2.28 6.52
C GLU A 61 4.08 -3.14 7.54
N SER A 62 4.77 -3.59 8.58
CA SER A 62 4.09 -4.31 9.66
C SER A 62 4.87 -4.23 10.96
N SER A 63 4.16 -3.94 12.04
CA SER A 63 4.67 -4.10 13.41
C SER A 63 4.30 -5.45 14.03
N LEU A 64 3.68 -6.37 13.26
CA LEU A 64 3.36 -7.71 13.75
C LEU A 64 4.66 -8.44 14.16
N PRO A 65 4.62 -9.25 15.25
CA PRO A 65 5.77 -10.03 15.65
C PRO A 65 6.21 -10.98 14.53
N ALA A 66 7.52 -11.06 14.27
CA ALA A 66 8.06 -11.97 13.26
C ALA A 66 7.67 -13.44 13.51
N ALA A 67 7.49 -13.81 14.79
CA ALA A 67 6.97 -15.13 15.17
C ALA A 67 5.54 -15.37 14.70
N TYR A 68 4.66 -14.38 14.83
CA TYR A 68 3.28 -14.45 14.34
C TYR A 68 3.26 -14.70 12.83
N ILE A 69 4.00 -13.89 12.05
CA ILE A 69 4.04 -14.00 10.58
C ILE A 69 4.56 -15.37 10.16
N ARG A 70 5.65 -15.85 10.77
CA ARG A 70 6.25 -17.14 10.45
C ARG A 70 5.30 -18.30 10.74
N ASP A 71 4.63 -18.27 11.89
CA ASP A 71 3.76 -19.37 12.31
C ASP A 71 2.43 -19.36 11.52
N PHE A 72 1.93 -18.17 11.16
CA PHE A 72 0.81 -17.99 10.24
C PHE A 72 1.10 -18.60 8.86
N ASP A 73 2.28 -18.27 8.30
CA ASP A 73 2.73 -18.77 7.00
C ASP A 73 2.96 -20.28 7.00
N ARG A 74 3.62 -20.80 8.04
CA ARG A 74 3.90 -22.24 8.18
C ARG A 74 2.63 -23.09 8.16
N ALA A 75 1.55 -22.58 8.74
CA ALA A 75 0.26 -23.25 8.79
C ALA A 75 -0.65 -22.93 7.58
N ASN A 76 -0.15 -22.20 6.56
CA ASN A 76 -0.91 -21.80 5.37
C ASN A 76 -2.26 -21.14 5.69
N MET A 77 -2.29 -20.32 6.77
CA MET A 77 -3.54 -19.78 7.31
C MET A 77 -4.24 -18.78 6.37
N MET A 78 -3.58 -18.30 5.30
CA MET A 78 -4.20 -17.40 4.31
C MET A 78 -5.45 -18.00 3.65
N ARG A 79 -5.44 -19.29 3.28
CA ARG A 79 -6.55 -19.93 2.56
C ARG A 79 -7.83 -20.03 3.39
N GLY A 80 -7.70 -20.22 4.70
CA GLY A 80 -8.81 -20.34 5.65
C GLY A 80 -9.14 -19.05 6.40
N CYS A 81 -8.49 -17.94 6.04
CA CYS A 81 -8.63 -16.68 6.75
C CYS A 81 -10.00 -16.05 6.47
N PRO A 82 -10.87 -15.86 7.49
CA PRO A 82 -12.26 -15.46 7.26
C PRO A 82 -12.39 -14.02 6.73
N PHE A 83 -11.35 -13.20 6.84
CA PHE A 83 -11.31 -11.85 6.25
C PHE A 83 -10.94 -11.88 4.76
N GLY A 84 -10.31 -12.93 4.25
CA GLY A 84 -9.64 -12.93 2.95
C GLY A 84 -10.55 -12.53 1.78
N VAL A 85 -11.78 -13.06 1.74
CA VAL A 85 -12.79 -12.68 0.72
C VAL A 85 -13.16 -11.20 0.84
N ARG A 86 -13.42 -10.73 2.06
CA ARG A 86 -13.88 -9.36 2.29
C ARG A 86 -12.80 -8.32 1.96
N LEU A 87 -11.54 -8.61 2.30
CA LEU A 87 -10.39 -7.77 1.96
C LEU A 87 -10.15 -7.68 0.45
N ARG A 88 -10.59 -8.70 -0.31
CA ARG A 88 -10.51 -8.72 -1.77
C ARG A 88 -11.62 -7.93 -2.43
N GLU A 89 -12.85 -8.15 -2.00
CA GLU A 89 -14.04 -7.80 -2.78
C GLU A 89 -14.77 -6.57 -2.25
N SER A 90 -14.42 -6.08 -1.06
CA SER A 90 -15.09 -4.93 -0.44
C SER A 90 -14.17 -3.71 -0.32
N ALA A 91 -14.75 -2.52 -0.41
CA ALA A 91 -14.13 -1.25 -0.02
C ALA A 91 -14.55 -0.82 1.40
N VAL A 92 -15.37 -1.61 2.08
CA VAL A 92 -15.94 -1.28 3.39
C VAL A 92 -15.00 -1.77 4.49
N PRO A 93 -14.72 -0.94 5.52
CA PRO A 93 -14.04 -1.37 6.73
C PRO A 93 -14.64 -2.63 7.35
N LEU A 94 -13.77 -3.53 7.80
CA LEU A 94 -14.15 -4.73 8.54
C LEU A 94 -13.51 -4.66 9.93
N ALA A 95 -14.30 -4.25 10.93
CA ALA A 95 -13.97 -4.44 12.35
C ALA A 95 -14.48 -5.81 12.82
N TRP A 96 -13.71 -6.48 13.68
CA TRP A 96 -14.03 -7.82 14.17
C TRP A 96 -13.42 -8.08 15.56
N HIS A 97 -14.04 -9.00 16.28
CA HIS A 97 -13.51 -9.72 17.44
C HIS A 97 -13.44 -11.23 17.14
N LEU A 98 -12.57 -11.97 17.82
CA LEU A 98 -12.42 -13.43 17.66
C LEU A 98 -13.69 -14.24 18.00
N ASP A 99 -14.61 -13.63 18.74
CA ASP A 99 -15.88 -14.24 19.11
C ASP A 99 -17.00 -13.93 18.10
N ASP A 100 -16.73 -13.08 17.10
CA ASP A 100 -17.65 -12.77 16.02
C ASP A 100 -17.64 -13.86 14.95
N THR A 101 -18.68 -13.87 14.12
CA THR A 101 -18.66 -14.57 12.83
C THR A 101 -18.41 -13.56 11.72
N VAL A 102 -17.39 -13.81 10.91
CA VAL A 102 -17.05 -12.99 9.74
C VAL A 102 -17.48 -13.77 8.50
N ASN A 103 -18.35 -13.18 7.68
CA ASN A 103 -18.95 -13.84 6.52
C ASN A 103 -19.67 -15.16 6.86
N GLY A 104 -20.34 -15.20 8.03
CA GLY A 104 -21.03 -16.39 8.52
C GLY A 104 -20.11 -17.52 8.99
N GLN A 105 -18.80 -17.29 9.07
CA GLN A 105 -17.82 -18.27 9.53
C GLN A 105 -17.14 -17.78 10.82
N ALA A 106 -17.00 -18.69 11.78
CA ALA A 106 -16.16 -18.46 12.95
C ALA A 106 -14.67 -18.53 12.56
N PHE A 107 -13.82 -17.95 13.39
CA PHE A 107 -12.37 -18.05 13.20
C PHE A 107 -11.92 -19.51 13.36
N PRO A 108 -11.10 -20.05 12.43
CA PRO A 108 -10.49 -21.36 12.59
C PRO A 108 -9.74 -21.47 13.93
N ALA A 109 -9.86 -22.61 14.60
CA ALA A 109 -9.32 -22.80 15.96
C ALA A 109 -7.81 -22.51 16.03
N GLU A 110 -7.04 -22.94 15.03
CA GLU A 110 -5.59 -22.68 14.96
C GLU A 110 -5.27 -21.19 14.80
N LEU A 111 -6.03 -20.48 13.95
CA LEU A 111 -5.88 -19.05 13.76
C LEU A 111 -6.24 -18.30 15.04
N ARG A 112 -7.36 -18.66 15.68
CA ARG A 112 -7.80 -18.09 16.97
C ARG A 112 -6.73 -18.28 18.03
N ALA A 113 -6.16 -19.48 18.16
CA ALA A 113 -5.10 -19.77 19.12
C ALA A 113 -3.83 -18.96 18.84
N LEU A 114 -3.41 -18.84 17.57
CA LEU A 114 -2.27 -18.02 17.19
C LEU A 114 -2.48 -16.54 17.56
N MET A 115 -3.65 -16.00 17.24
CA MET A 115 -4.00 -14.60 17.52
C MET A 115 -4.03 -14.31 19.03
N LEU A 116 -4.62 -15.19 19.83
CA LEU A 116 -4.61 -15.06 21.30
C LEU A 116 -3.20 -15.13 21.91
N ARG A 117 -2.32 -16.00 21.40
CA ARG A 117 -0.91 -16.06 21.87
C ARG A 117 -0.14 -14.76 21.66
N HIS A 118 -0.56 -13.95 20.71
CA HIS A 118 0.03 -12.66 20.40
C HIS A 118 -0.83 -11.47 20.87
N ALA A 119 -1.81 -11.70 21.74
CA ALA A 119 -2.71 -10.68 22.28
C ALA A 119 -3.48 -9.91 21.17
N ILE A 120 -4.04 -10.66 20.21
CA ILE A 120 -4.80 -10.13 19.07
C ILE A 120 -6.27 -10.65 19.07
N PRO A 121 -7.07 -10.38 20.10
CA PRO A 121 -8.49 -10.75 20.12
C PRO A 121 -9.37 -9.93 19.16
N ALA A 122 -8.93 -8.74 18.75
CA ALA A 122 -9.69 -7.89 17.85
C ALA A 122 -8.81 -7.19 16.81
N GLY A 123 -9.47 -6.70 15.76
CA GLY A 123 -8.83 -5.86 14.78
C GLY A 123 -9.81 -5.18 13.84
N VAL A 124 -9.25 -4.33 12.99
CA VAL A 124 -9.94 -3.63 11.93
C VAL A 124 -9.09 -3.64 10.68
N ALA A 125 -9.70 -4.00 9.56
CA ALA A 125 -9.07 -3.92 8.26
C ALA A 125 -9.79 -2.87 7.40
N MET A 126 -9.00 -2.02 6.76
CA MET A 126 -9.42 -0.87 5.98
C MET A 126 -8.89 -1.05 4.55
N PRO A 127 -9.68 -1.67 3.66
CA PRO A 127 -9.33 -1.77 2.24
C PRO A 127 -9.27 -0.37 1.61
N THR A 128 -8.28 -0.14 0.76
CA THR A 128 -8.14 1.10 0.02
C THR A 128 -7.50 0.87 -1.34
N ILE A 129 -7.59 1.86 -2.22
CA ILE A 129 -7.03 1.81 -3.56
C ILE A 129 -6.03 2.96 -3.69
N ALA A 130 -4.78 2.62 -3.95
CA ALA A 130 -3.74 3.60 -4.23
C ALA A 130 -4.00 4.28 -5.59
N VAL A 131 -3.40 5.46 -5.79
CA VAL A 131 -3.61 6.26 -7.01
C VAL A 131 -3.18 5.52 -8.29
N ASP A 132 -2.28 4.54 -8.18
CA ASP A 132 -1.84 3.68 -9.28
C ASP A 132 -2.73 2.44 -9.53
N GLY A 133 -3.86 2.33 -8.82
CA GLY A 133 -4.82 1.24 -8.95
C GLY A 133 -4.52 0.01 -8.10
N ARG A 134 -3.41 -0.02 -7.36
CA ARG A 134 -3.12 -1.14 -6.43
C ARG A 134 -4.10 -1.14 -5.27
N ARG A 135 -4.65 -2.32 -4.96
CA ARG A 135 -5.44 -2.52 -3.73
C ARG A 135 -4.51 -2.74 -2.54
N LEU A 136 -4.71 -1.93 -1.51
CA LEU A 136 -3.98 -1.98 -0.26
C LEU A 136 -4.96 -2.25 0.88
N VAL A 137 -4.44 -2.76 1.99
CA VAL A 137 -5.19 -2.94 3.22
C VAL A 137 -4.37 -2.35 4.35
N PHE A 138 -4.95 -1.39 5.08
CA PHE A 138 -4.46 -1.01 6.38
C PHE A 138 -5.13 -1.91 7.43
N TRP A 139 -4.33 -2.64 8.18
CA TRP A 139 -4.80 -3.58 9.17
C TRP A 139 -4.23 -3.23 10.55
N PHE A 140 -5.12 -2.98 11.50
CA PHE A 140 -4.77 -2.71 12.89
C PHE A 140 -5.38 -3.77 13.79
N CYS A 141 -4.63 -4.23 14.79
CA CYS A 141 -5.10 -5.28 15.67
C CYS A 141 -4.42 -5.22 17.04
N GLY A 142 -5.03 -5.83 18.06
CA GLY A 142 -4.49 -5.81 19.42
C GLY A 142 -5.49 -6.23 20.49
N GLU A 143 -5.08 -6.08 21.74
CA GLU A 143 -5.80 -6.55 22.92
C GLU A 143 -6.86 -5.56 23.40
N ARG A 144 -7.98 -5.53 22.65
CA ARG A 144 -9.16 -4.75 23.03
C ARG A 144 -10.44 -5.37 22.47
N ALA A 145 -11.59 -4.81 22.85
CA ALA A 145 -12.84 -5.05 22.16
C ALA A 145 -12.82 -4.47 20.73
N ALA A 146 -13.67 -5.00 19.85
CA ALA A 146 -13.86 -4.48 18.50
C ALA A 146 -14.16 -2.97 18.52
N LEU A 147 -13.65 -2.25 17.52
CA LEU A 147 -13.89 -0.81 17.39
C LEU A 147 -15.38 -0.52 17.17
N GLY A 148 -15.90 0.49 17.84
CA GLY A 148 -17.24 1.01 17.57
C GLY A 148 -17.32 1.75 16.23
N GLN A 149 -18.53 1.94 15.69
CA GLN A 149 -18.72 2.58 14.38
C GLN A 149 -18.13 4.01 14.32
N SER A 150 -18.20 4.78 15.41
CA SER A 150 -17.61 6.12 15.48
C SER A 150 -16.07 6.06 15.37
N GLU A 151 -15.42 5.12 16.06
CA GLU A 151 -13.98 4.89 15.96
C GLU A 151 -13.58 4.43 14.55
N VAL A 152 -14.37 3.54 13.94
CA VAL A 152 -14.14 3.07 12.56
C VAL A 152 -14.24 4.23 11.56
N ASN A 153 -15.26 5.10 11.70
CA ASN A 153 -15.41 6.28 10.86
C ASN A 153 -14.25 7.26 11.03
N GLU A 154 -13.83 7.48 12.27
CA GLU A 154 -12.70 8.35 12.57
C GLU A 154 -11.40 7.82 11.95
N LEU A 155 -11.13 6.53 12.16
CA LEU A 155 -9.96 5.86 11.62
C LEU A 155 -9.99 5.86 10.09
N ALA A 156 -11.15 5.69 9.45
CA ALA A 156 -11.27 5.75 8.00
C ALA A 156 -10.77 7.09 7.42
N ILE A 157 -11.08 8.22 8.07
CA ILE A 157 -10.54 9.53 7.69
C ILE A 157 -9.01 9.58 7.90
N VAL A 158 -8.51 9.09 9.03
CA VAL A 158 -7.06 9.01 9.29
C VAL A 158 -6.35 8.15 8.23
N ILE A 159 -6.98 7.08 7.74
CA ILE A 159 -6.43 6.22 6.68
C ILE A 159 -6.31 6.96 5.34
N LEU A 160 -7.18 7.92 5.03
CA LEU A 160 -7.01 8.74 3.84
C LEU A 160 -5.72 9.58 3.92
N HIS A 161 -5.42 10.14 5.10
CA HIS A 161 -4.15 10.84 5.34
C HIS A 161 -2.95 9.90 5.31
N ALA A 162 -3.09 8.69 5.87
CA ALA A 162 -2.03 7.69 5.83
C ALA A 162 -1.74 7.22 4.40
N LEU A 163 -2.76 7.09 3.56
CA LEU A 163 -2.60 6.74 2.15
C LEU A 163 -1.85 7.84 1.39
N ASP A 164 -2.18 9.11 1.62
CA ASP A 164 -1.46 10.23 1.00
C ASP A 164 0.00 10.29 1.42
N ALA A 165 0.27 10.12 2.73
CA ALA A 165 1.63 10.02 3.26
C ALA A 165 2.42 8.86 2.64
N TYR A 166 1.80 7.68 2.53
CA TYR A 166 2.41 6.52 1.87
C TYR A 166 2.75 6.81 0.39
N ASN A 167 1.85 7.46 -0.34
CA ASN A 167 2.10 7.85 -1.72
C ASN A 167 3.25 8.85 -1.84
N ALA A 168 3.37 9.79 -0.90
CA ALA A 168 4.48 10.75 -0.86
C ALA A 168 5.83 10.06 -0.59
N VAL A 169 5.88 9.13 0.37
CA VAL A 169 7.07 8.31 0.66
C VAL A 169 7.47 7.51 -0.59
N ARG A 170 6.53 6.77 -1.18
CA ARG A 170 6.79 5.97 -2.38
C ARG A 170 7.29 6.82 -3.53
N ARG A 171 6.68 7.99 -3.76
CA ARG A 171 7.13 8.92 -4.80
C ARG A 171 8.54 9.44 -4.53
N ASN A 172 8.89 9.74 -3.28
CA ASN A 172 10.25 10.16 -2.93
C ASN A 172 11.26 9.04 -3.18
N GLU A 173 10.92 7.79 -2.85
CA GLU A 173 11.75 6.62 -3.16
C GLU A 173 11.88 6.43 -4.68
N GLU A 174 10.80 6.53 -5.45
CA GLU A 174 10.81 6.40 -6.91
C GLU A 174 11.55 7.56 -7.60
N ASN A 175 11.42 8.78 -7.10
CA ASN A 175 12.12 9.95 -7.61
C ASN A 175 13.62 9.91 -7.27
N ALA A 176 14.00 9.39 -6.10
CA ALA A 176 15.41 9.11 -5.79
C ALA A 176 15.99 8.07 -6.78
N HIS A 177 15.13 7.22 -7.35
CA HIS A 177 15.45 6.28 -8.42
C HIS A 177 14.97 6.76 -9.79
N SER A 178 14.82 8.08 -10.02
CA SER A 178 14.44 8.70 -11.30
C SER A 178 15.18 8.03 -12.46
N ALA A 179 14.56 6.99 -13.03
CA ALA A 179 15.26 6.08 -13.89
C ALA A 179 15.55 6.73 -15.24
N LEU A 180 14.78 7.75 -15.62
CA LEU A 180 14.92 8.44 -16.89
C LEU A 180 15.26 9.92 -16.66
N SER A 181 16.20 10.42 -17.45
CA SER A 181 16.49 11.85 -17.59
C SER A 181 15.32 12.58 -18.26
N ALA A 182 15.27 13.91 -18.13
CA ALA A 182 14.24 14.73 -18.75
C ALA A 182 14.13 14.51 -20.27
N ARG A 183 15.27 14.34 -20.97
CA ARG A 183 15.31 14.09 -22.42
C ARG A 183 14.82 12.70 -22.79
N GLU A 184 15.16 11.69 -22.00
CA GLU A 184 14.59 10.35 -22.18
C GLU A 184 13.07 10.39 -22.00
N LEU A 185 12.57 11.12 -21.00
CA LEU A 185 11.14 11.27 -20.75
C LEU A 185 10.41 11.95 -21.92
N GLU A 186 10.95 13.05 -22.46
CA GLU A 186 10.40 13.75 -23.62
C GLU A 186 10.27 12.84 -24.84
N VAL A 187 11.32 12.08 -25.15
CA VAL A 187 11.33 11.15 -26.28
C VAL A 187 10.30 10.03 -26.09
N VAL A 188 10.17 9.48 -24.87
CA VAL A 188 9.16 8.45 -24.58
C VAL A 188 7.73 9.01 -24.67
N ARG A 189 7.48 10.26 -24.25
CA ARG A 189 6.15 10.92 -24.39
C ARG A 189 5.70 11.00 -25.84
N TRP A 190 6.56 11.46 -26.74
CA TRP A 190 6.21 11.53 -28.16
C TRP A 190 6.07 10.14 -28.79
N THR A 191 6.88 9.18 -28.35
CA THR A 191 6.73 7.78 -28.77
C THR A 191 5.36 7.22 -28.35
N ALA A 192 4.89 7.54 -27.14
CA ALA A 192 3.56 7.14 -26.67
C ALA A 192 2.41 7.74 -27.49
N GLN A 193 2.62 8.92 -28.09
CA GLN A 193 1.69 9.55 -29.04
C GLN A 193 1.81 8.99 -30.47
N GLY A 194 2.60 7.94 -30.68
CA GLY A 194 2.75 7.27 -31.97
C GLY A 194 3.75 7.92 -32.93
N LYS A 195 4.59 8.84 -32.46
CA LYS A 195 5.61 9.50 -33.31
C LYS A 195 6.81 8.58 -33.58
N THR A 196 7.29 8.64 -34.82
CA THR A 196 8.52 7.97 -35.26
C THR A 196 9.76 8.73 -34.79
N SER A 197 10.93 8.08 -34.75
CA SER A 197 12.18 8.75 -34.32
C SER A 197 12.51 9.99 -35.16
N ILE A 198 12.12 9.99 -36.44
CA ILE A 198 12.32 11.11 -37.36
C ILE A 198 11.42 12.29 -36.97
N GLU A 199 10.13 12.04 -36.77
CA GLU A 199 9.18 13.08 -36.32
C GLU A 199 9.57 13.64 -34.96
N ILE A 200 9.98 12.77 -34.02
CA ILE A 200 10.46 13.21 -32.70
C ILE A 200 11.70 14.09 -32.83
N GLY A 201 12.63 13.72 -33.71
CA GLY A 201 13.83 14.52 -34.00
C GLY A 201 13.47 15.91 -34.52
N GLN A 202 12.48 16.00 -35.42
CA GLN A 202 11.97 17.28 -35.91
C GLN A 202 11.30 18.11 -34.79
N ILE A 203 10.52 17.47 -33.92
CA ILE A 203 9.80 18.16 -32.83
C ILE A 203 10.77 18.68 -31.75
N LEU A 204 11.80 17.90 -31.40
CA LEU A 204 12.73 18.21 -30.32
C LEU A 204 14.04 18.88 -30.80
N THR A 205 14.17 19.14 -32.11
CA THR A 205 15.40 19.64 -32.75
C THR A 205 16.60 18.73 -32.45
N LEU A 206 16.43 17.43 -32.65
CA LEU A 206 17.43 16.37 -32.45
C LEU A 206 17.61 15.53 -33.72
N SER A 207 18.76 14.87 -33.88
CA SER A 207 18.89 13.84 -34.90
C SER A 207 18.10 12.58 -34.54
N ASP A 208 17.65 11.85 -35.55
CA ASP A 208 17.02 10.52 -35.40
C ASP A 208 17.92 9.56 -34.62
N HIS A 209 19.24 9.63 -34.83
CA HIS A 209 20.24 8.88 -34.08
C HIS A 209 20.22 9.23 -32.58
N THR A 210 20.14 10.52 -32.25
CA THR A 210 20.08 10.99 -30.85
C THR A 210 18.78 10.55 -30.18
N VAL A 211 17.65 10.61 -30.89
CA VAL A 211 16.36 10.09 -30.39
C VAL A 211 16.45 8.59 -30.13
N ASN A 212 17.06 7.82 -31.05
CA ASN A 212 17.27 6.39 -30.88
C ASN A 212 18.20 6.07 -29.69
N ALA A 213 19.20 6.91 -29.42
CA ALA A 213 20.07 6.77 -28.25
C ALA A 213 19.31 6.98 -26.95
N TYR A 214 18.49 8.05 -26.85
CA TYR A 214 17.63 8.27 -25.68
C TYR A 214 16.62 7.13 -25.49
N MET A 215 16.01 6.62 -26.57
CA MET A 215 15.14 5.45 -26.50
C MET A 215 15.88 4.21 -25.99
N THR A 216 17.09 3.94 -26.49
CA THR A 216 17.88 2.77 -26.08
C THR A 216 18.27 2.84 -24.62
N ASN A 217 18.69 4.02 -24.16
CA ASN A 217 18.99 4.23 -22.75
C ASN A 217 17.75 4.06 -21.87
N ALA A 218 16.61 4.59 -22.30
CA ALA A 218 15.35 4.44 -21.57
C ALA A 218 14.89 2.98 -21.48
N ILE A 219 14.99 2.23 -22.59
CA ILE A 219 14.73 0.78 -22.63
C ILE A 219 15.62 0.05 -21.61
N LYS A 220 16.92 0.37 -21.58
CA LYS A 220 17.87 -0.25 -20.66
C LYS A 220 17.59 0.11 -19.19
N LYS A 221 17.37 1.40 -18.89
CA LYS A 221 17.16 1.88 -17.51
C LYS A 221 15.85 1.39 -16.91
N LEU A 222 14.82 1.20 -17.73
CA LEU A 222 13.55 0.61 -17.32
C LEU A 222 13.45 -0.90 -17.56
N ASP A 223 14.55 -1.59 -17.86
CA ASP A 223 14.57 -3.06 -18.07
C ASP A 223 13.42 -3.53 -18.98
N CYS A 224 13.37 -2.95 -20.17
CA CYS A 224 12.43 -3.29 -21.23
C CYS A 224 13.17 -3.96 -22.39
N VAL A 225 12.45 -4.72 -23.22
CA VAL A 225 12.99 -5.37 -24.42
C VAL A 225 12.63 -4.62 -25.71
N ASN A 226 11.62 -3.74 -25.68
CA ASN A 226 11.21 -2.96 -26.85
C ASN A 226 10.52 -1.64 -26.48
N ARG A 227 10.28 -0.79 -27.50
CA ARG A 227 9.67 0.54 -27.36
C ARG A 227 8.23 0.47 -26.82
N THR A 228 7.45 -0.52 -27.25
CA THR A 228 6.06 -0.68 -26.83
C THR A 228 5.97 -1.04 -25.36
N GLN A 229 6.81 -1.97 -24.89
CA GLN A 229 6.93 -2.33 -23.49
C GLN A 229 7.42 -1.13 -22.66
N LEU A 230 8.38 -0.36 -23.19
CA LEU A 230 8.82 0.87 -22.54
C LEU A 230 7.67 1.86 -22.34
N VAL A 231 6.87 2.13 -23.37
CA VAL A 231 5.70 3.02 -23.28
C VAL A 231 4.69 2.47 -22.26
N ALA A 232 4.34 1.19 -22.33
CA ALA A 232 3.40 0.57 -21.38
C ALA A 232 3.90 0.64 -19.92
N LYS A 233 5.20 0.36 -19.70
CA LYS A 233 5.83 0.44 -18.37
C LYS A 233 5.90 1.88 -17.88
N ALA A 234 6.26 2.85 -18.74
CA ALA A 234 6.30 4.26 -18.40
C ALA A 234 4.92 4.82 -18.02
N ILE A 235 3.84 4.40 -18.70
CA ILE A 235 2.46 4.75 -18.33
C ILE A 235 2.07 4.11 -16.98
N ARG A 236 2.35 2.81 -16.78
CA ARG A 236 2.09 2.11 -15.51
C ARG A 236 2.81 2.75 -14.32
N LEU A 237 4.04 3.23 -14.54
CA LEU A 237 4.85 3.93 -13.55
C LEU A 237 4.49 5.43 -13.44
N LYS A 238 3.53 5.93 -14.23
CA LYS A 238 3.13 7.35 -14.30
C LYS A 238 4.28 8.32 -14.59
N LEU A 239 5.29 7.86 -15.32
CA LEU A 239 6.38 8.71 -15.83
C LEU A 239 5.89 9.61 -16.98
N ILE A 240 4.89 9.12 -17.72
CA ILE A 240 4.22 9.80 -18.84
C ILE A 240 2.71 9.54 -18.74
N SER A 241 1.93 10.44 -19.34
CA SER A 241 0.46 10.45 -19.36
C SER A 241 -0.07 10.29 -20.78
#